data_AF-A0A7C6FPM4-F1
#
_entry.id   AF-A0A7C6FPM4-F1
#
_cell.length_a   1.000
_cell.length_b   1.000
_cell.length_c   1.000
_cell.angle_alpha   90.00
_cell.angle_beta   90.00
_cell.angle_gamma   90.00
#
_symmetry.space_group_name_H-M   'P 1'
#
loop_
_entity.id
_entity.type
_entity.pdbx_description
1 polymer ?
#
loop_
_entity_poly.entity_id
_entity_poly.type
_entity_poly.pdbx_seq_one_letter_code
_entity_poly.pdbx_strand_id
1 'polypeptide(L)' 'MNRNHALAMLKKYLNNQNLLKHCLACEAIMKDLAPLYNQNLEEWALVGLLHDIDYEITKNCPE' A
#
# COMPACT_ATOMS: atom_id res chain seq x y z
N MET A 1 -2.04 -9.84 9.14
CA MET A 1 -0.79 -9.08 8.90
C MET A 1 -0.90 -7.75 9.65
N ASN A 2 0.19 -7.21 10.23
CA ASN A 2 0.17 -5.89 10.86
C ASN A 2 0.85 -4.84 9.98
N ARG A 3 0.53 -3.55 10.19
CA ARG A 3 1.05 -2.42 9.39
C ARG A 3 2.58 -2.38 9.34
N ASN A 4 3.25 -2.68 10.44
CA ASN A 4 4.71 -2.64 10.50
C ASN A 4 5.36 -3.69 9.59
N HIS A 5 4.80 -4.90 9.57
CA HIS A 5 5.23 -5.96 8.66
C HIS A 5 4.96 -5.57 7.20
N ALA A 6 3.78 -5.03 6.90
CA ALA A 6 3.43 -4.53 5.57
C ALA A 6 4.39 -3.43 5.08
N LEU A 7 4.70 -2.44 5.93
CA LEU A 7 5.64 -1.37 5.61
C LEU A 7 7.07 -1.88 5.40
N ALA A 8 7.49 -2.89 6.17
CA ALA A 8 8.79 -3.53 5.98
C ALA A 8 8.87 -4.26 4.62
N MET A 9 7.81 -4.96 4.22
CA MET A 9 7.74 -5.56 2.88
C MET A 9 7.73 -4.49 1.77
N LEU A 10 6.95 -3.42 1.94
CA LEU A 10 6.88 -2.35 0.96
C LEU A 10 8.27 -1.73 0.71
N LYS A 11 9.00 -1.42 1.80
CA LYS A 11 10.39 -0.91 1.73
C LYS A 11 11.40 -1.91 1.16
N LYS A 12 11.07 -3.20 1.16
CA LYS A 12 11.92 -4.25 0.59
C LYS A 12 11.78 -4.32 -0.93
N TYR A 13 10.57 -4.11 -1.46
CA TYR A 13 10.29 -4.26 -2.89
C TYR A 13 10.28 -2.94 -3.66
N LEU A 14 10.02 -1.82 -2.99
CA LEU A 14 10.03 -0.49 -3.62
C LEU A 14 11.25 0.32 -3.21
N ASN A 15 12.08 0.68 -4.19
CA ASN A 15 13.27 1.51 -3.99
C ASN A 15 13.01 2.99 -4.33
N ASN A 16 12.02 3.25 -5.18
CA ASN A 16 11.61 4.58 -5.59
C ASN A 16 10.86 5.29 -4.46
N GLN A 17 11.46 6.36 -3.95
CA GLN A 17 10.90 7.16 -2.86
C GLN A 17 9.56 7.81 -3.20
N ASN A 18 9.31 8.15 -4.47
CA ASN A 18 8.02 8.73 -4.87
C ASN A 18 6.92 7.68 -4.85
N LEU A 19 7.22 6.45 -5.27
CA LEU A 19 6.27 5.35 -5.24
C LEU A 19 5.95 4.90 -3.80
N LEU A 20 6.97 4.92 -2.94
CA LEU A 20 6.76 4.68 -1.50
C LEU A 20 5.87 5.74 -0.86
N LYS A 21 6.07 7.03 -1.18
CA LYS A 21 5.19 8.12 -0.73
C LYS A 21 3.77 7.98 -1.26
N HIS A 22 3.61 7.57 -2.52
CA HIS A 22 2.31 7.26 -3.14
C HIS A 22 1.56 6.19 -2.34
N CYS A 23 2.20 5.06 -2.04
CA CYS A 23 1.59 3.99 -1.25
C CYS A 23 1.20 4.45 0.18
N LEU A 24 2.03 5.29 0.82
CA LEU A 24 1.71 5.88 2.13
C LEU A 24 0.52 6.85 2.07
N ALA A 25 0.40 7.62 0.99
CA ALA A 25 -0.75 8.49 0.78
C ALA A 25 -2.03 7.67 0.54
N CYS A 26 -1.95 6.61 -0.26
CA CYS A 26 -3.06 5.68 -0.50
C CYS A 26 -3.51 4.97 0.79
N GLU A 27 -2.58 4.55 1.66
CA GLU A 27 -2.92 4.03 2.99
C GLU A 27 -3.79 5.01 3.78
N ALA A 28 -3.38 6.28 3.88
CA ALA A 28 -4.11 7.30 4.62
C ALA A 28 -5.51 7.55 4.02
N ILE A 29 -5.59 7.70 2.70
CA ILE A 29 -6.85 7.90 1.99
C ILE A 29 -7.79 6.71 2.20
N MET A 30 -7.29 5.48 2.00
CA MET A 30 -8.10 4.29 2.17
C MET A 30 -8.59 4.14 3.61
N LYS A 31 -7.74 4.44 4.60
CA LYS A 31 -8.15 4.45 6.01
C LYS A 31 -9.30 5.43 6.25
N ASP A 32 -9.22 6.64 5.70
CA ASP A 32 -10.28 7.65 5.87
C ASP A 32 -11.57 7.33 5.10
N LEU A 33 -11.48 6.58 4.00
CA LEU A 33 -12.64 6.15 3.22
C LEU A 33 -13.38 4.97 3.85
N ALA A 34 -12.70 4.08 4.58
CA ALA A 34 -13.31 2.85 5.09
C ALA A 34 -14.62 3.05 5.90
N PRO A 35 -14.73 4.06 6.82
CA PRO A 35 -15.97 4.32 7.54
C PRO A 35 -17.13 4.76 6.65
N LEU A 36 -16.86 5.48 5.55
CA LEU A 36 -17.88 5.93 4.61
C LEU A 36 -18.59 4.75 3.92
N TYR A 37 -17.90 3.61 3.83
CA TYR A 37 -18.40 2.39 3.22
C TYR A 37 -18.72 1.28 4.23
N ASN A 38 -18.73 1.59 5.53
CA ASN A 38 -18.90 0.62 6.63
C ASN A 38 -17.91 -0.56 6.56
N GLN A 39 -16.65 -0.27 6.23
CA GLN A 39 -15.60 -1.27 6.06
C GLN A 39 -14.57 -1.23 7.20
N ASN A 40 -13.71 -2.26 7.23
CA ASN A 40 -12.63 -2.36 8.21
C ASN A 40 -11.48 -1.38 7.91
N LEU A 41 -11.22 -0.47 8.86
CA LEU A 41 -10.16 0.55 8.79
C LEU A 41 -8.77 -0.02 8.52
N GLU A 42 -8.39 -1.07 9.25
CA GLU A 42 -7.03 -1.63 9.18
C GLU A 42 -6.84 -2.43 7.89
N GLU A 43 -7.87 -3.13 7.43
CA GLU A 43 -7.85 -3.83 6.16
C GLU A 43 -7.69 -2.85 4.98
N TRP A 44 -8.49 -1.78 4.95
CA TRP A 44 -8.41 -0.76 3.91
C TRP A 44 -7.06 -0.03 3.90
N ALA A 45 -6.54 0.32 5.09
CA ALA A 45 -5.22 0.90 5.22
C ALA A 45 -4.13 -0.02 4.65
N LEU A 46 -4.18 -1.32 4.97
CA LEU A 46 -3.23 -2.31 4.45
C LEU A 46 -3.33 -2.49 2.94
N VAL A 47 -4.54 -2.50 2.38
CA VAL A 47 -4.75 -2.54 0.92
C VAL A 47 -4.12 -1.31 0.27
N GLY A 48 -4.41 -0.11 0.77
CA GLY A 48 -3.81 1.12 0.25
C GLY A 48 -2.28 1.13 0.34
N LEU A 49 -1.72 0.60 1.42
CA LEU A 49 -0.27 0.53 1.62
C LEU A 49 0.43 -0.43 0.65
N LEU A 50 -0.21 -1.55 0.29
CA LEU A 50 0.42 -2.64 -0.44
C LEU A 50 0.01 -2.75 -1.91
N HIS A 51 -0.93 -1.93 -2.39
CA HIS A 51 -1.55 -2.10 -3.70
C HIS A 51 -0.57 -2.16 -4.89
N ASP A 52 0.55 -1.44 -4.82
CA ASP A 52 1.58 -1.35 -5.87
C ASP A 52 2.93 -1.99 -5.45
N ILE A 53 2.94 -2.90 -4.47
CA ILE A 53 4.18 -3.44 -3.88
C ILE A 53 5.12 -4.12 -4.89
N ASP A 54 4.58 -4.68 -5.96
CA ASP A 54 5.31 -5.41 -7.01
C ASP A 54 5.61 -4.55 -8.24
N TYR A 55 5.10 -3.32 -8.30
CA TYR A 55 5.13 -2.48 -9.50
C TYR A 55 6.54 -2.30 -10.08
N GLU A 56 7.56 -2.09 -9.26
CA GLU A 56 8.94 -1.93 -9.78
C GLU A 56 9.47 -3.17 -10.50
N ILE A 57 8.99 -4.35 -10.12
CA ILE A 57 9.39 -5.65 -10.67
C ILE A 57 8.57 -5.96 -11.92
N THR A 58 7.26 -5.68 -11.88
CA THR A 58 6.30 -6.08 -12.93
C THR A 58 6.11 -5.02 -14.02
N LYS A 59 6.49 -3.75 -13.81
CA LYS A 59 6.25 -2.65 -14.78
C LYS A 59 6.74 -2.92 -16.21
N ASN A 60 7.75 -3.77 -16.39
CA ASN A 60 8.32 -4.09 -17.71
C ASN A 60 7.81 -5.43 -18.27
N CYS A 61 7.38 -6.34 -17.40
CA CYS A 61 6.85 -7.66 -17.72
C CYS A 61 5.71 -7.95 -16.73
N PRO A 62 4.47 -7.52 -17.04
CA PRO A 62 3.33 -7.62 -16.12
C PRO A 62 2.68 -9.01 -16.07
N GLU A 63 3.19 -9.95 -16.87
CA GLU A 63 2.75 -11.34 -17.02
C GLU A 63 3.61 -12.30 -16.17
#